data_AF-A0A3N5PCX8-F1
#
_entry.id   AF-A0A3N5PCX8-F1
#
_cell.length_a   1.000
_cell.length_b   1.000
_cell.length_c   1.000
_cell.angle_alpha   90.00
_cell.angle_beta   90.00
_cell.angle_gamma   90.00
#
_symmetry.space_group_name_H-M   'P 1'
#
loop_
_entity.id
_entity.type
_entity.pdbx_description
1 polymer ?
#
loop_
_entity_poly.entity_id
_entity_poly.type
_entity_poly.pdbx_seq_one_letter_code
_entity_poly.pdbx_strand_id
1 'polypeptide(L)'
;MASSTLLFVVVGLALLGYYLGRQRAVGAAVAAAPRSFHSLPGYHGGYVALWCALPALTLLALWQVLEPAWLRSAVLDSLPEAMQALPDDQLGLVYNDIRNLVEGNIADAAPNSDMAVAAARYSELKALSRTLATAAVVVLGILVLVWAYRRVRPEFRARNRVEKAIEILLIAASSVAILTTIGIFMSVFVEALRFFQQVSLLDFLFGVTWSPQTAIREDQVGSSGAFGAVPLFTGTLLISGLAMLVAVPVGLMSAIYLSEYASRRLRAYAKPLLEILAGIPTVVYGYFAALTVAPMLRGLGETVGLDVASESALGAGLVMGIMIIPFVSSLSDDVITAVPQALRDGSYGLGATRSETIRNVVFPAALPGIVGAVLLAVSRAIGETMIV
;
A
#
# COMPACT_ATOMS: atom_id res chain seq x y z
N MET A 1 -4.34 22.76 -17.48
CA MET A 1 -4.05 22.59 -16.04
C MET A 1 -4.37 21.15 -15.66
N ALA A 2 -3.38 20.39 -15.19
CA ALA A 2 -3.60 19.00 -14.76
C ALA A 2 -4.40 18.96 -13.45
N SER A 3 -5.13 17.89 -13.15
CA SER A 3 -5.89 17.76 -11.90
C SER A 3 -5.03 18.00 -10.64
N SER A 4 -3.72 17.75 -10.73
CA SER A 4 -2.72 18.10 -9.72
C SER A 4 -2.63 19.60 -9.43
N THR A 5 -2.78 20.47 -10.44
CA THR A 5 -2.76 21.93 -10.27
C THR A 5 -3.95 22.45 -9.45
N LEU A 6 -5.13 21.83 -9.59
CA LEU A 6 -6.31 22.18 -8.78
C LEU A 6 -6.13 21.79 -7.32
N LEU A 7 -5.47 20.66 -7.05
CA LEU A 7 -5.12 20.27 -5.68
C LEU A 7 -4.17 21.30 -5.05
N PHE A 8 -3.17 21.79 -5.78
CA PHE A 8 -2.30 22.87 -5.28
C PHE A 8 -3.06 24.17 -4.99
N VAL A 9 -4.06 24.52 -5.81
CA VAL A 9 -4.93 25.69 -5.54
C VAL A 9 -5.73 25.48 -4.25
N VAL A 10 -6.32 24.30 -4.04
CA VAL A 10 -7.07 23.99 -2.81
C VAL A 10 -6.16 24.03 -1.58
N VAL A 11 -4.96 23.44 -1.67
CA VAL A 11 -3.96 23.50 -0.59
C VAL A 11 -3.54 24.95 -0.30
N GLY A 12 -3.29 25.75 -1.33
CA GLY A 12 -2.98 27.18 -1.19
C GLY A 12 -4.09 27.96 -0.49
N LEU A 13 -5.35 27.75 -0.89
CA LEU A 13 -6.52 28.35 -0.24
C LEU A 13 -6.69 27.90 1.21
N ALA A 14 -6.42 26.63 1.52
CA ALA A 14 -6.47 26.11 2.88
C ALA A 14 -5.37 26.70 3.78
N LEU A 15 -4.14 26.84 3.27
CA LEU A 15 -3.02 27.49 3.97
C LEU A 15 -3.30 28.97 4.21
N LEU A 16 -3.81 29.68 3.21
CA LEU A 16 -4.24 31.07 3.34
C LEU A 16 -5.36 31.19 4.38
N GLY A 17 -6.35 30.30 4.34
CA GLY A 17 -7.44 30.24 5.31
C GLY A 17 -6.95 29.98 6.73
N TYR A 18 -5.98 29.08 6.90
CA TYR A 18 -5.34 28.83 8.19
C TYR A 18 -4.68 30.10 8.75
N TYR A 19 -3.88 30.77 7.92
CA TYR A 19 -3.15 31.96 8.30
C TYR A 19 -4.10 33.11 8.67
N LEU A 20 -5.08 33.42 7.82
CA LEU A 20 -6.06 34.48 8.04
C LEU A 20 -6.95 34.19 9.27
N GLY A 21 -7.39 32.95 9.44
CA GLY A 21 -8.19 32.53 10.59
C GLY A 21 -7.42 32.65 11.92
N ARG A 22 -6.15 32.25 11.91
CA ARG A 22 -5.25 32.39 13.07
C ARG A 22 -4.97 33.86 13.40
N GLN A 23 -4.61 34.67 12.40
CA GLN A 23 -4.34 36.09 12.58
C GLN A 23 -5.54 36.83 13.15
N ARG A 24 -6.74 36.56 12.64
CA ARG A 24 -7.99 37.15 13.16
C ARG A 24 -8.22 36.78 14.63
N ALA A 25 -8.00 35.51 15.00
CA ALA A 25 -8.14 35.07 16.38
C ALA A 25 -7.10 35.72 17.31
N VAL A 26 -5.84 35.83 16.87
CA VAL A 26 -4.78 36.52 17.64
C VAL A 26 -5.10 38.01 17.79
N GLY A 27 -5.43 38.73 16.71
CA GLY A 27 -5.74 40.15 16.76
C GLY A 27 -6.95 40.47 17.64
N ALA A 28 -8.00 39.64 17.57
CA ALA A 28 -9.16 39.77 18.45
C ALA A 28 -8.85 39.39 19.91
N ALA A 29 -7.92 38.47 20.17
CA ALA A 29 -7.47 38.12 21.52
C ALA A 29 -6.58 39.20 22.15
N VAL A 30 -5.85 39.98 21.36
CA VAL A 30 -5.09 41.15 21.83
C VAL A 30 -6.01 42.34 22.14
N ALA A 31 -7.09 42.51 21.37
CA ALA A 31 -8.06 43.59 21.57
C ALA A 31 -9.05 43.34 22.72
N ALA A 32 -9.29 42.08 23.09
CA ALA A 32 -10.12 41.71 24.23
C ALA A 32 -9.24 41.38 25.45
N ALA A 33 -9.67 41.76 26.65
CA ALA A 33 -8.95 41.40 27.89
C ALA A 33 -8.64 39.88 27.96
N PRO A 34 -7.59 39.43 28.68
CA PRO A 34 -6.88 38.15 28.46
C PRO A 34 -7.66 36.84 28.67
N ARG A 35 -9.00 36.87 28.74
CA ARG A 35 -9.87 35.75 29.12
C ARG A 35 -11.05 35.48 28.16
N SER A 36 -11.03 35.94 26.91
CA SER A 36 -12.25 35.92 26.06
C SER A 36 -12.36 34.84 24.98
N PHE A 37 -11.29 34.11 24.63
CA PHE A 37 -11.37 33.07 23.59
C PHE A 37 -11.48 31.66 24.17
N HIS A 38 -12.53 30.93 23.79
CA HIS A 38 -12.76 29.55 24.23
C HIS A 38 -11.76 28.54 23.60
N SER A 39 -11.14 28.87 22.46
CA SER A 39 -10.23 27.97 21.73
C SER A 39 -8.93 28.66 21.35
N LEU A 40 -7.83 27.89 21.33
CA LEU A 40 -6.53 28.41 20.91
C LEU A 40 -6.60 28.94 19.46
N PRO A 41 -5.85 30.01 19.11
CA PRO A 41 -5.87 30.59 17.76
C PRO A 41 -5.59 29.59 16.63
N GLY A 42 -4.81 28.54 16.91
CA GLY A 42 -4.55 27.44 15.96
C GLY A 42 -5.81 26.67 15.54
N TYR A 43 -6.79 26.48 16.42
CA TYR A 43 -8.06 25.81 16.09
C TYR A 43 -8.96 26.69 15.21
N HIS A 44 -8.92 28.01 15.37
CA HIS A 44 -9.65 28.92 14.47
C HIS A 44 -9.05 28.94 13.07
N GLY A 45 -7.71 28.91 12.95
CA GLY A 45 -7.03 28.68 11.68
C GLY A 45 -7.42 27.34 11.06
N GLY A 46 -7.34 26.25 11.85
CA GLY A 46 -7.71 24.91 11.40
C GLY A 46 -9.17 24.80 10.93
N TYR A 47 -10.10 25.46 11.62
CA TYR A 47 -11.51 25.52 11.22
C TYR A 47 -11.69 26.18 9.85
N VAL A 48 -11.07 27.35 9.62
CA VAL A 48 -11.17 28.06 8.34
C VAL A 48 -10.52 27.24 7.23
N ALA A 49 -9.35 26.65 7.49
CA ALA A 49 -8.66 25.78 6.54
C ALA A 49 -9.51 24.57 6.12
N LEU A 50 -10.12 23.87 7.09
CA LEU A 50 -11.00 22.73 6.82
C LEU A 50 -12.21 23.11 5.97
N TRP A 51 -12.85 24.25 6.26
CA TRP A 51 -13.97 24.73 5.45
C TRP A 51 -13.55 25.21 4.07
N CYS A 52 -12.31 25.68 3.88
CA CYS A 52 -11.82 25.97 2.52
C CYS A 52 -11.51 24.67 1.74
N ALA A 53 -10.92 23.68 2.41
CA ALA A 53 -10.48 22.44 1.79
C ALA A 53 -11.65 21.48 1.50
N LEU A 54 -12.49 21.15 2.48
CA LEU A 54 -13.49 20.07 2.36
C LEU A 54 -14.50 20.31 1.23
N PRO A 55 -15.20 21.45 1.13
CA PRO A 55 -16.14 21.71 0.03
C PRO A 55 -15.47 21.72 -1.34
N ALA A 56 -14.27 22.28 -1.44
CA ALA A 56 -13.51 22.31 -2.68
C ALA A 56 -13.07 20.91 -3.12
N LEU A 57 -12.61 20.07 -2.19
CA LEU A 57 -12.29 18.67 -2.44
C LEU A 57 -13.53 17.86 -2.81
N THR A 58 -14.67 18.08 -2.15
CA THR A 58 -15.92 17.41 -2.52
C THR A 58 -16.41 17.80 -3.90
N LEU A 59 -16.28 19.08 -4.28
CA LEU A 59 -16.62 19.54 -5.62
C LEU A 59 -15.72 18.89 -6.67
N LEU A 60 -14.41 18.84 -6.42
CA LEU A 60 -13.44 18.17 -7.30
C LEU A 60 -13.74 16.68 -7.44
N ALA A 61 -14.05 15.99 -6.34
CA ALA A 61 -14.40 14.58 -6.36
C ALA A 61 -15.67 14.32 -7.18
N LEU A 62 -16.72 15.11 -6.95
CA LEU A 62 -17.96 15.05 -7.74
C LEU A 62 -17.71 15.35 -9.22
N TRP A 63 -16.89 16.36 -9.51
CA TRP A 63 -16.53 16.70 -10.89
C TRP A 63 -15.84 15.54 -11.59
N GLN A 64 -14.89 14.87 -10.94
CA GLN A 64 -14.19 13.72 -11.53
C GLN A 64 -15.09 12.51 -11.78
N VAL A 65 -16.17 12.35 -11.01
CA VAL A 65 -17.15 11.27 -11.23
C VAL A 65 -18.12 11.63 -12.36
N LEU A 66 -18.55 12.90 -12.47
CA LEU A 66 -19.57 13.33 -13.42
C LEU A 66 -19.02 13.74 -14.79
N GLU A 67 -17.81 14.31 -14.84
CA GLU A 67 -17.16 14.77 -16.07
C GLU A 67 -17.04 13.68 -17.14
N PRO A 68 -16.58 12.44 -16.85
CA PRO A 68 -16.44 11.41 -17.88
C PRO A 68 -17.77 11.01 -18.52
N ALA A 69 -18.85 10.97 -17.73
CA ALA A 69 -20.18 10.63 -18.22
C ALA A 69 -20.71 11.73 -19.15
N TRP A 70 -20.58 13.00 -18.76
CA TRP A 70 -20.99 14.14 -19.55
C TRP A 70 -20.14 14.33 -20.83
N LEU A 71 -18.81 14.16 -20.73
CA LEU A 71 -17.92 14.24 -21.90
C LEU A 71 -18.26 13.15 -22.92
N ARG A 72 -18.53 11.92 -22.46
CA ARG A 72 -18.92 10.82 -23.34
C ARG A 72 -20.19 11.16 -24.11
N SER A 73 -21.27 11.58 -23.45
CA SER A 73 -22.52 11.92 -24.14
C SER A 73 -22.32 13.09 -25.11
N ALA A 74 -21.66 14.17 -24.67
CA ALA A 74 -21.46 15.36 -25.49
C ALA A 74 -20.57 15.12 -26.73
N VAL A 75 -19.66 14.16 -26.67
CA VAL A 75 -18.80 13.78 -27.80
C VAL A 75 -19.55 12.86 -28.76
N LEU A 76 -20.31 11.88 -28.25
CA LEU A 76 -21.12 10.99 -29.08
C LEU A 76 -22.20 11.76 -29.86
N ASP A 77 -22.83 12.75 -29.22
CA ASP A 77 -23.82 13.64 -29.88
C ASP A 77 -23.21 14.47 -31.02
N SER A 78 -21.89 14.65 -31.02
CA SER A 78 -21.16 15.40 -32.05
C SER A 78 -20.68 14.54 -33.23
N LEU A 79 -20.85 13.21 -33.17
CA LEU A 79 -20.49 12.31 -34.25
C LEU A 79 -21.50 12.38 -35.42
N PRO A 80 -21.10 12.02 -36.65
CA PRO A 80 -22.04 11.88 -37.76
C PRO A 80 -23.14 10.84 -37.46
N GLU A 81 -24.36 11.04 -37.98
CA GLU A 81 -25.51 10.13 -37.76
C GLU A 81 -25.18 8.66 -38.11
N ALA A 82 -24.34 8.44 -39.13
CA ALA A 82 -23.87 7.12 -39.52
C ALA A 82 -23.07 6.40 -38.42
N MET A 83 -22.30 7.14 -37.62
CA MET A 83 -21.55 6.59 -36.49
C MET A 83 -22.41 6.49 -35.23
N GLN A 84 -23.37 7.40 -35.04
CA GLN A 84 -24.31 7.34 -33.90
C GLN A 84 -25.24 6.12 -33.95
N ALA A 85 -25.54 5.61 -35.15
CA ALA A 85 -26.37 4.41 -35.36
C ALA A 85 -25.64 3.08 -35.07
N LEU A 86 -24.36 3.12 -34.69
CA LEU A 86 -23.60 1.92 -34.36
C LEU A 86 -24.08 1.28 -33.04
N PRO A 87 -23.93 -0.05 -32.88
CA PRO A 87 -24.12 -0.74 -31.60
C PRO A 87 -23.29 -0.14 -30.45
N ASP A 88 -23.80 -0.21 -29.22
CA ASP A 88 -23.19 0.42 -28.02
C ASP A 88 -21.74 -0.01 -27.74
N ASP A 89 -21.40 -1.27 -28.04
CA ASP A 89 -20.06 -1.82 -27.92
C ASP A 89 -19.08 -1.16 -28.91
N GLN A 90 -19.51 -0.97 -30.15
CA GLN A 90 -18.73 -0.29 -31.18
C GLN A 90 -18.59 1.21 -30.90
N LEU A 91 -19.65 1.87 -30.40
CA LEU A 91 -19.59 3.26 -29.94
C LEU A 91 -18.59 3.45 -28.79
N GLY A 92 -18.52 2.49 -27.87
CA GLY A 92 -17.54 2.47 -26.79
C GLY A 92 -16.10 2.43 -27.30
N LEU A 93 -15.83 1.62 -28.34
CA LEU A 93 -14.53 1.54 -28.99
C LEU A 93 -14.17 2.86 -29.68
N VAL A 94 -15.09 3.43 -30.47
CA VAL A 94 -14.88 4.71 -31.16
C VAL A 94 -14.56 5.83 -30.17
N TYR A 95 -15.27 5.91 -29.04
CA TYR A 95 -14.96 6.89 -27.99
C TYR A 95 -13.57 6.68 -27.37
N ASN A 96 -13.16 5.43 -27.14
CA ASN A 96 -11.83 5.12 -26.61
C ASN A 96 -10.73 5.49 -27.61
N ASP A 97 -10.94 5.28 -28.91
CA ASP A 97 -10.00 5.66 -29.96
C ASP A 97 -9.84 7.17 -30.06
N ILE A 98 -10.95 7.92 -30.00
CA ILE A 98 -10.95 9.39 -29.94
C ILE A 98 -10.16 9.88 -28.72
N ARG A 99 -10.38 9.27 -27.54
CA ARG A 99 -9.64 9.60 -26.33
C ARG A 99 -8.15 9.31 -26.48
N ASN A 100 -7.79 8.15 -27.02
CA ASN A 100 -6.40 7.73 -27.25
C ASN A 100 -5.68 8.65 -28.24
N LEU A 101 -6.40 9.16 -29.27
CA LEU A 101 -5.87 10.15 -30.20
C LEU A 101 -5.49 11.46 -29.52
N VAL A 102 -6.35 11.96 -28.63
CA VAL A 102 -6.08 13.18 -27.87
C VAL A 102 -4.99 12.99 -26.82
N GLU A 103 -4.89 11.79 -26.25
CA GLU A 103 -3.88 11.45 -25.24
C GLU A 103 -2.52 11.06 -25.83
N GLY A 104 -2.42 10.91 -27.16
CA GLY A 104 -1.18 10.63 -27.88
C GLY A 104 -0.75 9.16 -27.82
N ASN A 105 -1.67 8.24 -27.55
CA ASN A 105 -1.40 6.81 -27.32
C ASN A 105 -1.63 5.93 -28.57
N ILE A 106 -1.48 6.46 -29.80
CA ILE A 106 -1.87 5.71 -31.01
C ILE A 106 -0.71 4.92 -31.62
N ALA A 107 -1.00 3.65 -31.91
CA ALA A 107 -0.33 2.77 -32.84
C ALA A 107 -0.98 2.85 -34.24
N ASP A 108 -0.26 3.40 -35.21
CA ASP A 108 -0.26 3.08 -36.66
C ASP A 108 -1.50 3.21 -37.56
N ALA A 109 -2.68 3.65 -37.10
CA ALA A 109 -3.80 3.96 -38.02
C ALA A 109 -3.89 5.47 -38.32
N ALA A 110 -3.74 5.85 -39.60
CA ALA A 110 -3.97 7.23 -40.03
C ALA A 110 -5.41 7.65 -39.68
N PRO A 111 -5.61 8.72 -38.90
CA PRO A 111 -6.94 9.07 -38.43
C PRO A 111 -7.86 9.44 -39.58
N ASN A 112 -9.02 8.80 -39.65
CA ASN A 112 -10.11 9.23 -40.51
C ASN A 112 -10.45 10.70 -40.20
N SER A 113 -10.81 11.49 -41.21
CA SER A 113 -11.14 12.93 -41.05
C SER A 113 -12.14 13.18 -39.93
N ASP A 114 -13.12 12.28 -39.80
CA ASP A 114 -14.22 12.40 -38.85
C ASP A 114 -13.76 12.12 -37.41
N MET A 115 -12.80 11.21 -37.22
CA MET A 115 -12.18 10.95 -35.92
C MET A 115 -11.31 12.13 -35.47
N ALA A 116 -10.60 12.79 -36.40
CA ALA A 116 -9.82 13.99 -36.11
C ALA A 116 -10.72 15.17 -35.67
N VAL A 117 -11.88 15.35 -36.32
CA VAL A 117 -12.87 16.36 -35.93
C VAL A 117 -13.47 16.05 -34.55
N ALA A 118 -13.85 14.80 -34.29
CA ALA A 118 -14.38 14.38 -33.00
C ALA A 118 -13.34 14.52 -31.87
N ALA A 119 -12.07 14.27 -32.15
CA ALA A 119 -10.98 14.48 -31.21
C ALA A 119 -10.70 15.97 -30.92
N ALA A 120 -10.76 16.82 -31.94
CA ALA A 120 -10.69 18.28 -31.74
C ALA A 120 -11.82 18.74 -30.81
N ARG A 121 -13.05 18.27 -31.06
CA ARG A 121 -14.22 18.56 -30.22
C ARG A 121 -14.08 18.03 -28.79
N TYR A 122 -13.58 16.81 -28.62
CA TYR A 122 -13.25 16.26 -27.30
C TYR A 122 -12.25 17.14 -26.56
N SER A 123 -11.21 17.64 -27.25
CA SER A 123 -10.20 18.52 -26.66
C SER A 123 -10.79 19.85 -26.18
N GLU A 124 -11.71 20.44 -26.96
CA GLU A 124 -12.42 21.67 -26.60
C GLU A 124 -13.31 21.47 -25.37
N LEU A 125 -14.12 20.40 -25.37
CA LEU A 125 -15.01 20.09 -24.25
C LEU A 125 -14.22 19.79 -22.97
N LYS A 126 -13.11 19.07 -23.08
CA LYS A 126 -12.18 18.81 -21.97
C LYS A 126 -11.52 20.10 -21.47
N ALA A 127 -11.16 21.02 -22.37
CA ALA A 127 -10.64 22.34 -21.98
C ALA A 127 -11.71 23.18 -21.26
N LEU A 128 -12.94 23.22 -21.78
CA LEU A 128 -14.07 23.90 -21.17
C LEU A 128 -14.39 23.34 -19.79
N SER A 129 -14.53 22.02 -19.66
CA SER A 129 -14.72 21.32 -18.37
C SER A 129 -13.64 21.72 -17.36
N ARG A 130 -12.36 21.71 -17.76
CA ARG A 130 -11.25 22.13 -16.90
C ARG A 130 -11.37 23.58 -16.44
N THR A 131 -11.73 24.51 -17.34
CA THR A 131 -11.90 25.92 -16.98
C THR A 131 -13.07 26.12 -16.01
N LEU A 132 -14.19 25.43 -16.24
CA LEU A 132 -15.36 25.47 -15.36
C LEU A 132 -15.04 24.88 -13.99
N ALA A 133 -14.38 23.73 -13.93
CA ALA A 133 -13.93 23.11 -12.68
C ALA A 133 -13.02 24.07 -11.88
N THR A 134 -12.05 24.69 -12.57
CA THR A 134 -11.12 25.64 -11.95
C THR A 134 -11.86 26.86 -11.39
N ALA A 135 -12.72 27.47 -12.20
CA ALA A 135 -13.50 28.63 -11.78
C ALA A 135 -14.41 28.27 -10.60
N ALA A 136 -15.11 27.13 -10.66
CA ALA A 136 -16.01 26.68 -9.61
C ALA A 136 -15.27 26.43 -8.28
N VAL A 137 -14.09 25.79 -8.32
CA VAL A 137 -13.27 25.54 -7.13
C VAL A 137 -12.75 26.83 -6.51
N VAL A 138 -12.24 27.76 -7.33
CA VAL A 138 -11.72 29.04 -6.83
C VAL A 138 -12.85 29.90 -6.25
N VAL A 139 -13.97 30.03 -6.97
CA VAL A 139 -15.13 30.81 -6.52
C VAL A 139 -15.69 30.22 -5.23
N LEU A 140 -15.94 28.91 -5.18
CA LEU A 140 -16.42 28.24 -3.97
C LEU A 140 -15.42 28.41 -2.82
N GLY A 141 -14.13 28.23 -3.08
CA GLY A 141 -13.07 28.39 -2.09
C GLY A 141 -13.03 29.80 -1.50
N ILE A 142 -13.14 30.84 -2.33
CA ILE A 142 -13.18 32.25 -1.86
C ILE A 142 -14.46 32.52 -1.07
N LEU A 143 -15.63 32.08 -1.56
CA LEU A 143 -16.90 32.27 -0.87
C LEU A 143 -16.90 31.62 0.52
N VAL A 144 -16.43 30.37 0.59
CA VAL A 144 -16.34 29.64 1.86
C VAL A 144 -15.27 30.22 2.77
N LEU A 145 -14.13 30.67 2.24
CA LEU A 145 -13.10 31.38 2.99
C LEU A 145 -13.67 32.63 3.66
N VAL A 146 -14.37 33.48 2.90
CA VAL A 146 -14.99 34.70 3.43
C VAL A 146 -16.05 34.36 4.47
N TRP A 147 -16.88 33.35 4.22
CA TRP A 147 -17.90 32.90 5.16
C TRP A 147 -17.31 32.35 6.47
N ALA A 148 -16.30 31.48 6.38
CA ALA A 148 -15.63 30.88 7.53
C ALA A 148 -14.82 31.91 8.32
N TYR A 149 -14.15 32.84 7.62
CA TYR A 149 -13.43 33.95 8.24
C TYR A 149 -14.37 34.86 9.05
N ARG A 150 -15.56 35.18 8.53
CA ARG A 150 -16.58 35.98 9.23
C ARG A 150 -17.16 35.28 10.47
N ARG A 151 -17.11 33.95 10.54
CA ARG A 151 -17.56 33.13 11.67
C ARG A 151 -16.58 33.09 12.84
N VAL A 152 -15.31 33.46 12.64
CA VAL A 152 -14.30 33.50 13.71
C VAL A 152 -14.64 34.63 14.69
N ARG A 153 -15.11 34.23 15.88
CA ARG A 153 -15.49 35.09 17.02
C ARG A 153 -14.95 34.48 18.33
N PRO A 154 -14.79 35.27 19.41
CA PRO A 154 -14.24 34.80 20.70
C PRO A 154 -15.00 33.62 21.33
N GLU A 155 -16.34 33.65 21.23
CA GLU A 155 -17.23 32.63 21.79
C GLU A 155 -17.30 31.35 20.95
N PHE A 156 -16.76 31.37 19.72
CA PHE A 156 -16.88 30.25 18.80
C PHE A 156 -15.99 29.08 19.24
N ARG A 157 -16.62 27.92 19.51
CA ARG A 157 -15.94 26.68 19.90
C ARG A 157 -15.29 25.98 18.70
N ALA A 158 -14.23 26.59 18.15
CA ALA A 158 -13.53 26.08 16.97
C ALA A 158 -12.94 24.68 17.22
N ARG A 159 -12.41 24.44 18.43
CA ARG A 159 -11.84 23.14 18.81
C ARG A 159 -12.80 21.97 18.58
N ASN A 160 -14.00 22.03 19.16
CA ASN A 160 -15.01 20.96 19.03
C ASN A 160 -15.40 20.70 17.57
N ARG A 161 -15.44 21.73 16.72
CA ARG A 161 -15.77 21.58 15.29
C ARG A 161 -14.65 20.92 14.50
N VAL A 162 -13.40 21.31 14.76
CA VAL A 162 -12.21 20.72 14.14
C VAL A 162 -12.07 19.26 14.59
N GLU A 163 -12.17 19.00 15.89
CA GLU A 163 -12.12 17.63 16.46
C GLU A 163 -13.22 16.75 15.86
N LYS A 164 -14.46 17.24 15.76
CA LYS A 164 -15.55 16.48 15.13
C LYS A 164 -15.30 16.19 13.66
N ALA A 165 -14.73 17.13 12.91
CA ALA A 165 -14.38 16.92 11.51
C ALA A 165 -13.28 15.85 11.34
N ILE A 166 -12.26 15.88 12.19
CA ILE A 166 -11.21 14.85 12.22
C ILE A 166 -11.79 13.49 12.61
N GLU A 167 -12.65 13.44 13.64
CA GLU A 167 -13.34 12.21 14.06
C GLU A 167 -14.16 11.61 12.91
N ILE A 168 -14.96 12.42 12.20
CA ILE A 168 -15.74 11.97 11.03
C ILE A 168 -14.81 11.47 9.92
N LEU A 169 -13.70 12.16 9.65
CA LEU A 169 -12.73 11.73 8.65
C LEU A 169 -12.10 10.38 9.01
N LEU A 170 -11.72 10.19 10.28
CA LEU A 170 -11.15 8.95 10.77
C LEU A 170 -12.18 7.80 10.72
N ILE A 171 -13.44 8.06 11.09
CA ILE A 171 -14.54 7.08 10.97
C ILE A 171 -14.80 6.72 9.51
N ALA A 172 -14.82 7.71 8.60
CA ALA A 172 -15.02 7.47 7.18
C ALA A 172 -13.87 6.64 6.59
N ALA A 173 -12.62 6.99 6.91
CA ALA A 173 -11.44 6.28 6.45
C ALA A 173 -11.41 4.83 6.97
N SER A 174 -11.72 4.60 8.25
CA SER A 174 -11.79 3.24 8.80
C SER A 174 -12.96 2.45 8.21
N SER A 175 -14.11 3.08 7.97
CA SER A 175 -15.26 2.44 7.33
C SER A 175 -14.94 1.99 5.91
N VAL A 176 -14.26 2.84 5.12
CA VAL A 176 -13.81 2.47 3.77
C VAL A 176 -12.87 1.27 3.84
N ALA A 177 -11.87 1.28 4.73
CA ALA A 177 -10.95 0.14 4.87
C ALA A 177 -11.66 -1.18 5.22
N ILE A 178 -12.62 -1.13 6.17
CA ILE A 178 -13.42 -2.30 6.56
C ILE A 178 -14.28 -2.78 5.38
N LEU A 179 -15.00 -1.87 4.71
CA LEU A 179 -15.85 -2.21 3.56
C LEU A 179 -15.03 -2.77 2.39
N THR A 180 -13.85 -2.23 2.11
CA THR A 180 -12.93 -2.77 1.11
C THR A 180 -12.46 -4.17 1.49
N THR A 181 -12.15 -4.42 2.76
CA THR A 181 -11.73 -5.76 3.23
C THR A 181 -12.87 -6.77 3.07
N ILE A 182 -14.09 -6.40 3.45
CA ILE A 182 -15.29 -7.22 3.24
C ILE A 182 -15.51 -7.44 1.74
N GLY A 183 -15.35 -6.40 0.91
CA GLY A 183 -15.51 -6.50 -0.54
C GLY A 183 -14.52 -7.47 -1.18
N ILE A 184 -13.24 -7.39 -0.81
CA ILE A 184 -12.19 -8.33 -1.27
C ILE A 184 -12.54 -9.75 -0.82
N PHE A 185 -12.89 -9.93 0.46
CA PHE A 185 -13.28 -11.25 0.97
C PHE A 185 -14.48 -11.83 0.22
N MET A 186 -15.54 -11.04 0.01
CA MET A 186 -16.75 -11.47 -0.68
C MET A 186 -16.49 -11.79 -2.15
N SER A 187 -15.64 -11.01 -2.84
CA SER A 187 -15.21 -11.33 -4.21
C SER A 187 -14.46 -12.65 -4.25
N VAL A 188 -13.39 -12.82 -3.46
CA VAL A 188 -12.65 -14.09 -3.43
C VAL A 188 -13.54 -15.26 -3.05
N PHE A 189 -14.47 -15.07 -2.11
CA PHE A 189 -15.40 -16.11 -1.67
C PHE A 189 -16.40 -16.54 -2.75
N VAL A 190 -17.03 -15.59 -3.45
CA VAL A 190 -17.97 -15.88 -4.55
C VAL A 190 -17.24 -16.56 -5.71
N GLU A 191 -16.03 -16.10 -6.02
CA GLU A 191 -15.21 -16.66 -7.09
C GLU A 191 -14.74 -18.08 -6.74
N ALA A 192 -14.36 -18.33 -5.47
CA ALA A 192 -14.05 -19.66 -4.97
C ALA A 192 -15.26 -20.61 -5.02
N LEU A 193 -16.46 -20.14 -4.68
CA LEU A 193 -17.68 -20.95 -4.80
C LEU A 193 -17.96 -21.37 -6.25
N ARG A 194 -17.78 -20.45 -7.21
CA ARG A 194 -17.90 -20.76 -8.65
C ARG A 194 -16.86 -21.79 -9.11
N PHE A 195 -15.65 -21.71 -8.58
CA PHE A 195 -14.60 -22.70 -8.85
C PHE A 195 -14.98 -24.09 -8.33
N PHE A 196 -15.46 -24.20 -7.08
CA PHE A 196 -15.85 -25.49 -6.49
C PHE A 196 -17.16 -26.08 -7.05
N GLN A 197 -17.90 -25.33 -7.87
CA GLN A 197 -18.98 -25.90 -8.69
C GLN A 197 -18.45 -26.69 -9.90
N GLN A 198 -17.23 -26.41 -10.35
CA GLN A 198 -16.58 -27.08 -11.49
C GLN A 198 -15.55 -28.12 -11.05
N VAL A 199 -14.87 -27.88 -9.93
CA VAL A 199 -13.83 -28.75 -9.39
C VAL A 199 -14.28 -29.29 -8.03
N SER A 200 -14.20 -30.61 -7.85
CA SER A 200 -14.49 -31.25 -6.56
C SER A 200 -13.54 -30.74 -5.47
N LEU A 201 -14.09 -30.40 -4.30
CA LEU A 201 -13.31 -29.97 -3.14
C LEU A 201 -12.28 -31.04 -2.72
N LEU A 202 -12.63 -32.32 -2.82
CA LEU A 202 -11.72 -33.41 -2.43
C LEU A 202 -10.57 -33.56 -3.43
N ASP A 203 -10.85 -33.42 -4.72
CA ASP A 203 -9.82 -33.50 -5.77
C ASP A 203 -8.88 -32.29 -5.69
N PHE A 204 -9.40 -31.13 -5.31
CA PHE A 204 -8.59 -29.95 -5.00
C PHE A 204 -7.71 -30.18 -3.77
N LEU A 205 -8.29 -30.56 -2.62
CA LEU A 205 -7.53 -30.64 -1.36
C LEU A 205 -6.49 -31.77 -1.34
N PHE A 206 -6.78 -32.91 -1.95
CA PHE A 206 -5.91 -34.09 -1.93
C PHE A 206 -5.21 -34.37 -3.28
N GLY A 207 -5.47 -33.57 -4.30
CA GLY A 207 -4.80 -33.69 -5.59
C GLY A 207 -3.30 -33.43 -5.49
N VAL A 208 -2.50 -34.30 -6.13
CA VAL A 208 -1.03 -34.26 -6.11
C VAL A 208 -0.42 -33.62 -7.36
N THR A 209 -1.26 -33.21 -8.31
CA THR A 209 -0.84 -32.57 -9.57
C THR A 209 -1.38 -31.16 -9.64
N TRP A 210 -0.48 -30.20 -9.86
CA TRP A 210 -0.82 -28.81 -10.14
C TRP A 210 -0.49 -28.50 -11.59
N SER A 211 -1.52 -28.54 -12.45
CA SER A 211 -1.46 -28.19 -13.87
C SER A 211 -2.73 -27.41 -14.23
N PRO A 212 -2.79 -26.10 -13.91
CA PRO A 212 -3.94 -25.26 -14.22
C PRO A 212 -4.09 -24.96 -15.73
N GLN A 213 -3.17 -25.48 -16.57
CA GLN A 213 -3.20 -25.32 -18.01
C GLN A 213 -4.34 -26.16 -18.61
N THR A 214 -5.43 -25.50 -18.93
CA THR A 214 -6.52 -26.02 -19.77
C THR A 214 -6.22 -25.69 -21.23
N ALA A 215 -6.44 -26.64 -22.15
CA ALA A 215 -6.32 -26.36 -23.58
C ALA A 215 -7.33 -25.28 -23.97
N ILE A 216 -6.86 -24.09 -24.35
CA ILE A 216 -7.72 -22.98 -24.79
C ILE A 216 -8.08 -23.15 -26.28
N ARG A 217 -7.30 -23.96 -27.02
CA ARG A 217 -7.48 -24.25 -28.45
C ARG A 217 -7.42 -25.76 -28.69
N GLU A 218 -8.15 -26.26 -29.70
CA GLU A 218 -8.21 -27.70 -30.04
C GLU A 218 -6.85 -28.30 -30.44
N ASP A 219 -5.89 -27.47 -30.86
CA ASP A 219 -4.51 -27.82 -31.19
C ASP A 219 -3.53 -27.77 -30.00
N GLN A 220 -3.96 -27.31 -28.82
CA GLN A 220 -3.15 -27.37 -27.60
C GLN A 220 -3.29 -28.72 -26.90
N VAL A 221 -2.16 -29.38 -26.64
CA VAL A 221 -2.08 -30.50 -25.69
C VAL A 221 -2.23 -29.94 -24.27
N GLY A 222 -3.48 -29.70 -23.86
CA GLY A 222 -3.80 -29.34 -22.48
C GLY A 222 -4.32 -30.55 -21.72
N SER A 223 -3.84 -30.73 -20.48
CA SER A 223 -4.45 -31.68 -19.55
C SER A 223 -5.88 -31.25 -19.21
N SER A 224 -6.76 -32.19 -18.85
CA SER A 224 -7.93 -31.86 -18.02
C SER A 224 -7.41 -31.15 -16.77
N GLY A 225 -7.57 -29.83 -16.67
CA GLY A 225 -6.89 -29.00 -15.68
C GLY A 225 -6.85 -29.65 -14.29
N ALA A 226 -5.64 -29.84 -13.75
CA ALA A 226 -5.43 -30.49 -12.46
C ALA A 226 -5.14 -29.43 -11.40
N PHE A 227 -6.04 -29.27 -10.44
CA PHE A 227 -5.96 -28.22 -9.42
C PHE A 227 -5.62 -28.77 -8.03
N GLY A 228 -4.67 -29.71 -7.95
CA GLY A 228 -4.26 -30.29 -6.67
C GLY A 228 -3.53 -29.28 -5.78
N ALA A 229 -4.00 -29.10 -4.54
CA ALA A 229 -3.45 -28.17 -3.56
C ALA A 229 -2.25 -28.74 -2.79
N VAL A 230 -2.05 -30.06 -2.77
CA VAL A 230 -0.97 -30.70 -2.00
C VAL A 230 0.42 -30.19 -2.41
N PRO A 231 0.77 -30.07 -3.71
CA PRO A 231 2.04 -29.50 -4.12
C PRO A 231 2.23 -28.04 -3.69
N LEU A 232 1.16 -27.24 -3.68
CA LEU A 232 1.21 -25.84 -3.23
C LEU A 232 1.54 -25.75 -1.74
N PHE A 233 0.79 -26.46 -0.89
CA PHE A 233 1.06 -26.50 0.54
C PHE A 233 2.45 -27.05 0.85
N THR A 234 2.85 -28.12 0.17
CA THR A 234 4.15 -28.75 0.37
C THR A 234 5.27 -27.80 -0.06
N GLY A 235 5.12 -27.12 -1.21
CA GLY A 235 6.05 -26.11 -1.70
C GLY A 235 6.21 -24.95 -0.72
N THR A 236 5.10 -24.35 -0.28
CA THR A 236 5.11 -23.26 0.71
C THR A 236 5.77 -23.68 2.02
N LEU A 237 5.43 -24.85 2.55
CA LEU A 237 6.02 -25.35 3.81
C LEU A 237 7.50 -25.67 3.66
N LEU A 238 7.92 -26.23 2.52
CA LEU A 238 9.32 -26.54 2.23
C LEU A 238 10.16 -25.26 2.14
N ILE A 239 9.70 -24.27 1.36
CA ILE A 239 10.38 -22.97 1.20
C ILE A 239 10.43 -22.25 2.55
N SER A 240 9.32 -22.20 3.29
CA SER A 240 9.25 -21.59 4.62
C SER A 240 10.18 -22.28 5.61
N GLY A 241 10.23 -23.62 5.60
CA GLY A 241 11.13 -24.40 6.44
C GLY A 241 12.60 -24.09 6.16
N LEU A 242 12.99 -24.09 4.87
CA LEU A 242 14.34 -23.70 4.44
C LEU A 242 14.68 -22.27 4.83
N ALA A 243 13.74 -21.34 4.68
CA ALA A 243 13.90 -19.96 5.10
C ALA A 243 14.15 -19.86 6.61
N MET A 244 13.42 -20.59 7.45
CA MET A 244 13.61 -20.58 8.90
C MET A 244 14.94 -21.21 9.32
N LEU A 245 15.40 -22.26 8.62
CA LEU A 245 16.71 -22.86 8.87
C LEU A 245 17.86 -21.87 8.68
N VAL A 246 17.68 -20.86 7.83
CA VAL A 246 18.64 -19.77 7.64
C VAL A 246 18.36 -18.60 8.60
N ALA A 247 17.13 -18.12 8.61
CA ALA A 247 16.77 -16.87 9.26
C ALA A 247 16.80 -16.97 10.79
N VAL A 248 16.37 -18.09 11.37
CA VAL A 248 16.32 -18.24 12.83
C VAL A 248 17.73 -18.27 13.43
N PRO A 249 18.67 -19.12 12.96
CA PRO A 249 20.02 -19.12 13.52
C PRO A 249 20.75 -17.80 13.28
N VAL A 250 20.73 -17.28 12.05
CA VAL A 250 21.47 -16.05 11.72
C VAL A 250 20.85 -14.83 12.40
N GLY A 251 19.53 -14.71 12.39
CA GLY A 251 18.81 -13.61 13.02
C GLY A 251 18.96 -13.61 14.54
N LEU A 252 18.81 -14.77 15.19
CA LEU A 252 18.94 -14.88 16.65
C LEU A 252 20.38 -14.64 17.12
N MET A 253 21.38 -15.18 16.41
CA MET A 253 22.78 -14.89 16.74
C MET A 253 23.13 -13.42 16.54
N SER A 254 22.59 -12.79 15.49
CA SER A 254 22.74 -11.35 15.26
C SER A 254 22.08 -10.54 16.38
N ALA A 255 20.89 -10.93 16.83
CA ALA A 255 20.20 -10.31 17.96
C ALA A 255 21.02 -10.40 19.25
N ILE A 256 21.45 -11.60 19.64
CA ILE A 256 22.27 -11.82 20.83
C ILE A 256 23.56 -10.99 20.75
N TYR A 257 24.22 -10.96 19.59
CA TYR A 257 25.43 -10.17 19.43
C TYR A 257 25.17 -8.66 19.57
N LEU A 258 24.11 -8.14 18.94
CA LEU A 258 23.78 -6.71 18.98
C LEU A 258 23.31 -6.23 20.34
N SER A 259 22.54 -7.05 21.05
CA SER A 259 22.00 -6.71 22.38
C SER A 259 23.05 -6.91 23.46
N GLU A 260 23.82 -8.00 23.39
CA GLU A 260 24.67 -8.41 24.50
C GLU A 260 26.13 -8.12 24.31
N TYR A 261 26.69 -8.08 23.09
CA TYR A 261 28.15 -8.00 22.86
C TYR A 261 28.60 -6.73 22.16
N ALA A 262 27.78 -6.18 21.26
CA ALA A 262 28.16 -5.10 20.37
C ALA A 262 28.48 -3.80 21.14
N SER A 263 29.48 -3.08 20.63
CA SER A 263 29.75 -1.71 21.10
C SER A 263 28.64 -0.76 20.64
N ARG A 264 28.44 0.35 21.37
CA ARG A 264 27.45 1.38 21.01
C ARG A 264 27.58 1.87 19.57
N ARG A 265 28.81 1.97 19.06
CA ARG A 265 29.09 2.38 17.67
C ARG A 265 28.61 1.33 16.68
N LEU A 266 28.96 0.06 16.89
CA LEU A 266 28.54 -1.01 15.99
C LEU A 266 27.02 -1.15 15.94
N ARG A 267 26.36 -1.08 17.12
CA ARG A 267 24.89 -1.12 17.19
C ARG A 267 24.24 0.04 16.44
N ALA A 268 24.80 1.25 16.54
CA ALA A 268 24.28 2.44 15.86
C ALA A 268 24.31 2.35 14.32
N TYR A 269 25.18 1.51 13.73
CA TYR A 269 25.22 1.27 12.29
C TYR A 269 24.52 -0.02 11.87
N ALA A 270 24.74 -1.11 12.60
CA ALA A 270 24.23 -2.43 12.23
C ALA A 270 22.70 -2.54 12.36
N LYS A 271 22.10 -1.94 13.40
CA LYS A 271 20.64 -2.00 13.60
C LYS A 271 19.87 -1.29 12.47
N PRO A 272 20.19 -0.04 12.10
CA PRO A 272 19.57 0.59 10.93
C PRO A 272 19.80 -0.17 9.63
N LEU A 273 20.97 -0.79 9.43
CA LEU A 273 21.24 -1.57 8.20
C LEU A 273 20.32 -2.80 8.11
N LEU A 274 20.09 -3.51 9.22
CA LEU A 274 19.12 -4.62 9.29
C LEU A 274 17.70 -4.12 9.01
N GLU A 275 17.31 -2.98 9.57
CA GLU A 275 15.99 -2.37 9.32
C GLU A 275 15.81 -1.94 7.85
N ILE A 276 16.86 -1.46 7.19
CA ILE A 276 16.84 -1.14 5.75
C ILE A 276 16.61 -2.41 4.92
N LEU A 277 17.21 -3.55 5.28
CA LEU A 277 16.97 -4.82 4.58
C LEU A 277 15.49 -5.23 4.64
N ALA A 278 14.80 -4.97 5.76
CA ALA A 278 13.36 -5.22 5.88
C ALA A 278 12.49 -4.31 5.01
N GLY A 279 13.03 -3.16 4.55
CA GLY A 279 12.35 -2.21 3.68
C GLY A 279 12.44 -2.54 2.18
N ILE A 280 13.25 -3.53 1.78
CA ILE A 280 13.36 -3.94 0.39
C ILE A 280 12.05 -4.62 -0.05
N PRO A 281 11.41 -4.19 -1.16
CA PRO A 281 10.18 -4.82 -1.65
C PRO A 281 10.39 -6.31 -1.95
N THR A 282 9.45 -7.15 -1.53
CA THR A 282 9.56 -8.62 -1.66
C THR A 282 9.64 -9.08 -3.12
N VAL A 283 9.04 -8.33 -4.05
CA VAL A 283 9.20 -8.56 -5.51
C VAL A 283 10.65 -8.53 -5.95
N VAL A 284 11.47 -7.64 -5.37
CA VAL A 284 12.88 -7.50 -5.72
C VAL A 284 13.64 -8.75 -5.29
N TYR A 285 13.33 -9.29 -4.12
CA TYR A 285 13.88 -10.56 -3.65
C TYR A 285 13.44 -11.74 -4.54
N GLY A 286 12.18 -11.77 -4.98
CA GLY A 286 11.69 -12.81 -5.91
C GLY A 286 12.44 -12.81 -7.25
N TYR A 287 12.58 -11.64 -7.88
CA TYR A 287 13.37 -11.52 -9.11
C TYR A 287 14.85 -11.86 -8.90
N PHE A 288 15.44 -11.44 -7.78
CA PHE A 288 16.82 -11.79 -7.44
C PHE A 288 17.00 -13.30 -7.25
N ALA A 289 16.04 -13.96 -6.60
CA ALA A 289 16.03 -15.41 -6.44
C ALA A 289 16.01 -16.12 -7.80
N ALA A 290 15.10 -15.71 -8.69
CA ALA A 290 14.92 -16.34 -10.00
C ALA A 290 16.07 -16.06 -10.99
N LEU A 291 16.57 -14.82 -11.05
CA LEU A 291 17.54 -14.41 -12.07
C LEU A 291 19.00 -14.55 -11.65
N THR A 292 19.28 -14.58 -10.34
CA THR A 292 20.66 -14.63 -9.82
C THR A 292 20.91 -15.90 -9.03
N VAL A 293 20.13 -16.15 -7.97
CA VAL A 293 20.43 -17.24 -7.03
C VAL A 293 20.12 -18.61 -7.65
N ALA A 294 19.01 -18.75 -8.36
CA ALA A 294 18.64 -20.02 -8.99
C ALA A 294 19.65 -20.49 -10.07
N PRO A 295 20.08 -19.64 -11.04
CA PRO A 295 21.14 -20.03 -11.98
C PRO A 295 22.47 -20.34 -11.28
N MET A 296 22.81 -19.58 -10.24
CA MET A 296 24.03 -19.83 -9.45
C MET A 296 23.98 -21.20 -8.76
N LEU A 297 22.88 -21.54 -8.09
CA LEU A 297 22.71 -22.84 -7.43
C LEU A 297 22.71 -23.99 -8.42
N ARG A 298 22.08 -23.81 -9.59
CA ARG A 298 22.12 -24.81 -10.66
C ARG A 298 23.55 -25.06 -11.14
N GLY A 299 24.32 -24.00 -11.43
CA GLY A 299 25.72 -24.16 -11.83
C GLY A 299 26.58 -24.83 -10.76
N LEU A 300 26.35 -24.52 -9.47
CA LEU A 300 27.01 -25.21 -8.37
C LEU A 300 26.62 -26.69 -8.29
N GLY A 301 25.34 -27.01 -8.49
CA GLY A 301 24.86 -28.40 -8.55
C GLY A 301 25.54 -29.18 -9.68
N GLU A 302 25.58 -28.61 -10.88
CA GLU A 302 26.19 -29.22 -12.06
C GLU A 302 27.69 -29.50 -11.85
N THR A 303 28.43 -28.64 -11.14
CA THR A 303 29.87 -28.90 -10.84
C THR A 303 30.10 -30.06 -9.87
N VAL A 304 29.10 -30.40 -9.04
CA VAL A 304 29.13 -31.54 -8.11
C VAL A 304 28.42 -32.78 -8.70
N GLY A 305 27.94 -32.69 -9.94
CA GLY A 305 27.25 -33.78 -10.65
C GLY A 305 25.79 -33.98 -10.22
N LEU A 306 25.16 -32.96 -9.62
CA LEU A 306 23.76 -32.96 -9.24
C LEU A 306 22.90 -32.27 -10.31
N ASP A 307 21.77 -32.88 -10.66
CA ASP A 307 20.77 -32.25 -11.51
C ASP A 307 19.87 -31.33 -10.67
N VAL A 308 20.03 -30.02 -10.84
CA VAL A 308 19.33 -28.99 -10.06
C VAL A 308 18.46 -28.16 -10.98
N ALA A 309 17.15 -28.21 -10.75
CA ALA A 309 16.21 -27.36 -11.46
C ALA A 309 16.40 -25.88 -11.10
N SER A 310 16.23 -25.00 -12.09
CA SER A 310 16.22 -23.55 -11.88
C SER A 310 15.06 -23.08 -11.00
N GLU A 311 13.98 -23.86 -10.90
CA GLU A 311 12.83 -23.61 -10.02
C GLU A 311 12.95 -24.38 -8.69
N SER A 312 14.16 -24.48 -8.13
CA SER A 312 14.37 -25.21 -6.88
C SER A 312 13.88 -24.44 -5.66
N ALA A 313 13.18 -25.14 -4.76
CA ALA A 313 12.78 -24.60 -3.46
C ALA A 313 13.96 -24.11 -2.60
N LEU A 314 15.17 -24.63 -2.85
CA LEU A 314 16.39 -24.19 -2.19
C LEU A 314 16.72 -22.73 -2.52
N GLY A 315 16.63 -22.33 -3.79
CA GLY A 315 16.90 -20.95 -4.20
C GLY A 315 15.92 -19.96 -3.57
N ALA A 316 14.63 -20.25 -3.69
CA ALA A 316 13.57 -19.44 -3.08
C ALA A 316 13.70 -19.39 -1.54
N GLY A 317 13.93 -20.54 -0.89
CA GLY A 317 14.06 -20.65 0.56
C GLY A 317 15.28 -19.91 1.12
N LEU A 318 16.43 -19.95 0.44
CA LEU A 318 17.62 -19.20 0.87
C LEU A 318 17.40 -17.68 0.81
N VAL A 319 16.84 -17.18 -0.30
CA VAL A 319 16.58 -15.75 -0.46
C VAL A 319 15.50 -15.27 0.50
N MET A 320 14.43 -16.04 0.66
CA MET A 320 13.42 -15.78 1.68
C MET A 320 14.04 -15.78 3.08
N GLY A 321 14.94 -16.72 3.39
CA GLY A 321 15.70 -16.73 4.64
C GLY A 321 16.42 -15.42 4.88
N ILE A 322 17.16 -14.90 3.90
CA ILE A 322 17.87 -13.62 3.99
C ILE A 322 16.90 -12.46 4.26
N MET A 323 15.76 -12.44 3.57
CA MET A 323 14.72 -11.43 3.78
C MET A 323 14.11 -11.50 5.19
N ILE A 324 14.01 -12.69 5.79
CA ILE A 324 13.41 -12.89 7.12
C ILE A 324 14.41 -12.60 8.27
N ILE A 325 15.73 -12.69 8.04
CA ILE A 325 16.77 -12.36 9.04
C ILE A 325 16.50 -11.06 9.81
N PRO A 326 16.24 -9.89 9.18
CA PRO A 326 16.05 -8.65 9.91
C PRO A 326 14.81 -8.66 10.80
N PHE A 327 13.75 -9.40 10.44
CA PHE A 327 12.57 -9.55 11.29
C PHE A 327 12.89 -10.35 12.56
N VAL A 328 13.54 -11.51 12.41
CA VAL A 328 13.94 -12.33 13.55
C VAL A 328 14.94 -11.58 14.42
N SER A 329 15.94 -10.93 13.81
CA SER A 329 17.01 -10.24 14.51
C SER A 329 16.51 -9.02 15.27
N SER A 330 15.73 -8.13 14.64
CA SER A 330 15.28 -6.90 15.27
C SER A 330 14.31 -7.18 16.43
N LEU A 331 13.34 -8.08 16.22
CA LEU A 331 12.37 -8.42 17.25
C LEU A 331 13.03 -9.16 18.43
N SER A 332 13.96 -10.07 18.13
CA SER A 332 14.71 -10.76 19.19
C SER A 332 15.65 -9.81 19.94
N ASP A 333 16.28 -8.82 19.27
CA ASP A 333 17.11 -7.78 19.92
C ASP A 333 16.29 -6.98 20.93
N ASP A 334 15.08 -6.57 20.55
CA ASP A 334 14.20 -5.80 21.42
C ASP A 334 13.76 -6.61 22.64
N VAL A 335 13.42 -7.89 22.46
CA VAL A 335 13.07 -8.81 23.56
C VAL A 335 14.26 -9.05 24.50
N ILE A 336 15.46 -9.30 23.97
CA ILE A 336 16.65 -9.54 24.80
C ILE A 336 17.04 -8.27 25.57
N THR A 337 16.95 -7.10 24.92
CA THR A 337 17.25 -5.80 25.54
C THR A 337 16.23 -5.45 26.63
N ALA A 338 14.99 -5.93 26.53
CA ALA A 338 13.95 -5.70 27.53
C ALA A 338 14.19 -6.47 28.85
N VAL A 339 15.10 -7.45 28.89
CA VAL A 339 15.44 -8.18 30.12
C VAL A 339 16.06 -7.22 31.15
N PRO A 340 15.47 -7.08 32.36
CA PRO A 340 15.90 -6.11 33.36
C PRO A 340 17.39 -6.20 33.72
N GLN A 341 18.04 -5.04 33.85
CA GLN A 341 19.46 -4.94 34.21
C GLN A 341 19.77 -5.60 35.56
N ALA A 342 18.85 -5.54 36.52
CA ALA A 342 19.01 -6.17 37.83
C ALA A 342 19.25 -7.70 37.77
N LEU A 343 18.67 -8.40 36.78
CA LEU A 343 18.92 -9.83 36.59
C LEU A 343 20.36 -10.10 36.11
N ARG A 344 20.88 -9.21 35.27
CA ARG A 344 22.26 -9.27 34.75
C ARG A 344 23.24 -8.98 35.88
N ASP A 345 23.02 -7.91 36.63
CA ASP A 345 23.86 -7.50 37.75
C ASP A 345 23.85 -8.54 38.88
N GLY A 346 22.71 -9.17 39.15
CA GLY A 346 22.60 -10.28 40.10
C GLY A 346 23.43 -11.50 39.70
N SER A 347 23.41 -11.86 38.41
CA SER A 347 24.26 -12.93 37.85
C SER A 347 25.75 -12.60 37.97
N TYR A 348 26.15 -11.37 37.64
CA TYR A 348 27.54 -10.91 37.80
C TYR A 348 27.98 -10.87 39.27
N GLY A 349 27.08 -10.53 40.19
CA GLY A 349 27.32 -10.57 41.64
C GLY A 349 27.61 -11.97 42.19
N LEU A 350 27.16 -13.02 41.50
CA LEU A 350 27.48 -14.43 41.80
C LEU A 350 28.77 -14.91 41.13
N GLY A 351 29.50 -14.03 40.43
CA GLY A 351 30.75 -14.36 39.74
C GLY A 351 30.57 -14.99 38.36
N ALA A 352 29.35 -14.97 37.79
CA ALA A 352 29.10 -15.50 36.46
C ALA A 352 29.77 -14.65 35.38
N THR A 353 30.29 -15.30 34.34
CA THR A 353 30.79 -14.63 33.14
C THR A 353 29.65 -14.06 32.29
N ARG A 354 29.98 -13.18 31.32
CA ARG A 354 29.02 -12.64 30.36
C ARG A 354 28.29 -13.75 29.60
N SER A 355 29.01 -14.77 29.12
CA SER A 355 28.44 -15.89 28.39
C SER A 355 27.50 -16.75 29.25
N GLU A 356 27.86 -16.99 30.51
CA GLU A 356 27.01 -17.72 31.46
C GLU A 356 25.76 -16.93 31.81
N THR A 357 25.89 -15.62 32.04
CA THR A 357 24.75 -14.73 32.28
C THR A 357 23.77 -14.73 31.11
N ILE A 358 24.29 -14.70 29.87
CA ILE A 358 23.45 -14.76 28.67
C ILE A 358 22.74 -16.11 28.57
N ARG A 359 23.47 -17.23 28.70
CA ARG A 359 22.91 -18.58 28.53
C ARG A 359 21.94 -18.97 29.63
N ASN A 360 22.23 -18.61 30.88
CA ASN A 360 21.51 -19.13 32.05
C ASN A 360 20.47 -18.15 32.60
N VAL A 361 20.55 -16.85 32.28
CA VAL A 361 19.64 -15.83 32.81
C VAL A 361 18.92 -15.08 31.70
N VAL A 362 19.65 -14.43 30.80
CA VAL A 362 19.04 -13.54 29.80
C VAL A 362 18.24 -14.34 28.76
N PHE A 363 18.84 -15.37 28.17
CA PHE A 363 18.22 -16.16 27.11
C PHE A 363 16.97 -16.91 27.59
N PRO A 364 16.96 -17.59 28.76
CA PRO A 364 15.75 -18.19 29.30
C PRO A 364 14.66 -17.16 29.63
N ALA A 365 15.02 -15.98 30.14
CA ALA A 365 14.06 -14.92 30.43
C ALA A 365 13.45 -14.30 29.15
N ALA A 366 14.24 -14.21 28.08
CA ALA A 366 13.82 -13.70 26.77
C ALA A 366 13.08 -14.74 25.91
N LEU A 367 13.17 -16.03 26.25
CA LEU A 367 12.70 -17.14 25.41
C LEU A 367 11.24 -17.01 24.95
N PRO A 368 10.26 -16.65 25.80
CA PRO A 368 8.88 -16.50 25.36
C PRO A 368 8.72 -15.45 24.25
N GLY A 369 9.45 -14.33 24.35
CA GLY A 369 9.42 -13.28 23.34
C GLY A 369 10.17 -13.66 22.07
N ILE A 370 11.31 -14.36 22.18
CA ILE A 370 12.05 -14.88 21.02
C ILE A 370 11.19 -15.88 20.25
N VAL A 371 10.50 -16.79 20.94
CA VAL A 371 9.56 -17.73 20.30
C VAL A 371 8.43 -16.96 19.60
N GLY A 372 7.89 -15.91 20.23
CA GLY A 372 6.90 -15.03 19.60
C GLY A 372 7.43 -14.35 18.33
N ALA A 373 8.66 -13.85 18.35
CA ALA A 373 9.32 -13.25 17.19
C ALA A 373 9.52 -14.26 16.05
N VAL A 374 9.94 -15.49 16.37
CA VAL A 374 10.09 -16.57 15.39
C VAL A 374 8.73 -16.98 14.82
N LEU A 375 7.69 -17.10 15.63
CA LEU A 375 6.34 -17.41 15.14
C LEU A 375 5.82 -16.34 14.18
N LEU A 376 6.04 -15.06 14.49
CA LEU A 376 5.70 -13.96 13.57
C LEU A 376 6.46 -14.06 12.24
N ALA A 377 7.75 -14.40 12.30
CA ALA A 377 8.58 -14.60 11.12
C ALA A 377 8.10 -15.79 10.27
N VAL A 378 7.68 -16.89 10.90
CA VAL A 378 7.06 -18.04 10.23
C VAL A 378 5.75 -17.65 9.56
N SER A 379 4.86 -16.93 10.27
CA SER A 379 3.60 -16.45 9.70
C SER A 379 3.82 -15.57 8.48
N ARG A 380 4.87 -14.73 8.51
CA ARG A 380 5.25 -13.93 7.37
C ARG A 380 5.74 -14.79 6.21
N ALA A 381 6.69 -15.70 6.44
CA ALA A 381 7.25 -16.57 5.40
C ALA A 381 6.18 -17.40 4.68
N ILE A 382 5.21 -17.95 5.42
CA ILE A 382 4.07 -18.69 4.85
C ILE A 382 3.15 -17.76 4.04
N GLY A 383 3.01 -16.51 4.46
CA GLY A 383 2.17 -15.50 3.81
C GLY A 383 2.86 -14.77 2.65
N GLU A 384 4.12 -15.05 2.33
CA GLU A 384 4.82 -14.45 1.20
C GLU A 384 4.27 -15.02 -0.11
N THR A 385 3.75 -14.15 -0.98
CA THR A 385 3.09 -14.55 -2.24
C THR A 385 3.96 -14.35 -3.48
N MET A 386 5.08 -13.61 -3.36
CA MET A 386 5.91 -13.26 -4.52
C MET A 386 7.15 -14.13 -4.69
N ILE A 387 7.64 -14.75 -3.61
CA ILE A 387 8.84 -15.61 -3.63
C ILE A 387 8.45 -17.09 -3.69
N VAL A 388 7.30 -17.46 -3.10
CA VAL A 388 6.83 -18.85 -2.89
C VAL A 388 6.16 -19.41 -4.13
#